data_AF-A0A929YRC5-F1
#
_entry.id   AF-A0A929YRC5-F1
#
_cell.length_a   1.000
_cell.length_b   1.000
_cell.length_c   1.000
_cell.angle_alpha   90.00
_cell.angle_beta   90.00
_cell.angle_gamma   90.00
#
_symmetry.space_group_name_H-M   'P 1'
#
loop_
_entity.id
_entity.type
_entity.pdbx_description
1 polymer ?
#
loop_
_entity_poly.entity_id
_entity_poly.type
_entity_poly.pdbx_seq_one_letter_code
_entity_poly.pdbx_strand_id
1 'polypeptide(L)' 'INKQGTTVIVATHDKDIVNRMKKRVIKIENGKIASDIKKGRYENE' A
#
# COMPACT_ATOMS: atom_id res chain seq x y z
N ILE A 1 -9.10 2.71 -4.13
CA ILE A 1 -10.48 3.21 -4.17
C ILE A 1 -11.14 2.96 -2.81
N ASN A 2 -11.67 4.01 -2.19
CA ASN A 2 -12.43 3.95 -0.93
C ASN A 2 -13.89 3.53 -1.22
N LYS A 3 -14.74 3.45 -0.18
CA LYS A 3 -16.15 3.07 -0.35
C LYS A 3 -16.98 4.07 -1.19
N GLN A 4 -16.50 5.29 -1.36
CA GLN A 4 -17.17 6.36 -2.11
C GLN A 4 -16.70 6.46 -3.57
N GLY A 5 -15.87 5.52 -4.04
CA GLY A 5 -15.32 5.56 -5.41
C GLY A 5 -14.13 6.51 -5.58
N THR A 6 -13.70 7.19 -4.52
CA THR A 6 -12.57 8.12 -4.56
C THR A 6 -11.24 7.37 -4.45
N THR A 7 -10.24 7.79 -5.23
CA THR A 7 -8.85 7.37 -5.05
C THR A 7 -8.23 8.17 -3.91
N VAL A 8 -7.64 7.45 -2.95
CA VAL A 8 -6.98 8.03 -1.78
C VAL A 8 -5.56 7.51 -1.73
N ILE A 9 -4.61 8.42 -1.55
CA ILE A 9 -3.20 8.11 -1.29
C ILE A 9 -2.93 8.41 0.17
N VAL A 10 -2.27 7.49 0.86
CA VAL A 10 -1.88 7.64 2.27
C VAL A 10 -0.37 7.46 2.35
N ALA A 11 0.32 8.45 2.91
CA ALA A 11 1.76 8.39 3.17
C ALA A 11 1.97 8.34 4.68
N THR A 12 2.62 7.27 5.16
CA THR A 12 2.94 7.07 6.57
C THR A 12 4.19 6.22 6.70
N HIS A 13 4.91 6.38 7.82
CA HIS A 13 6.00 5.50 8.23
C HIS A 13 5.51 4.31 9.08
N ASP A 14 4.23 4.31 9.48
CA ASP A 14 3.62 3.25 10.27
C ASP A 14 3.34 2.01 9.41
N LYS A 15 4.14 0.96 9.63
CA LYS A 15 4.03 -0.31 8.90
C LYS A 15 2.77 -1.10 9.26
N ASP A 16 2.28 -0.99 10.50
CA ASP A 16 1.13 -1.75 10.97
C ASP A 16 -0.16 -1.26 10.31
N ILE A 17 -0.32 0.06 10.16
CA ILE A 17 -1.45 0.65 9.44
C ILE A 17 -1.43 0.22 7.97
N VAL A 18 -0.27 0.31 7.32
CA VAL A 18 -0.10 -0.07 5.90
C VAL A 18 -0.47 -1.54 5.68
N ASN A 19 0.01 -2.44 6.54
CA ASN A 19 -0.29 -3.86 6.49
C ASN A 19 -1.78 -4.16 6.69
N ARG A 20 -2.44 -3.49 7.64
CA ARG A 20 -3.89 -3.65 7.91
C ARG A 20 -4.77 -3.16 6.77
N MET A 21 -4.37 -2.10 6.06
CA MET A 21 -5.13 -1.61 4.90
C MET A 21 -5.17 -2.64 3.77
N LYS A 22 -4.17 -3.54 3.70
CA LYS A 22 -3.99 -4.52 2.64
C LYS A 22 -4.15 -3.88 1.26
N LYS A 23 -3.74 -2.63 1.03
CA LYS A 23 -3.89 -1.94 -0.27
C LYS A 23 -2.57 -2.03 -1.06
N ARG A 24 -2.52 -1.43 -2.25
CA ARG A 24 -1.24 -1.29 -2.98
C ARG A 24 -0.29 -0.46 -2.12
N VAL A 25 0.95 -0.91 -1.98
CA VAL A 25 1.99 -0.23 -1.20
C VAL A 25 3.12 0.17 -2.13
N ILE A 26 3.48 1.45 -2.13
CA ILE A 26 4.63 1.96 -2.88
C ILE A 26 5.66 2.43 -1.85
N LYS A 27 6.80 1.75 -1.79
CA LYS A 27 7.92 2.13 -0.93
C LYS A 27 8.82 3.09 -1.70
N ILE A 28 9.13 4.23 -1.10
CA ILE A 28 10.04 5.23 -1.66
C ILE A 28 11.26 5.34 -0.75
N GLU A 29 12.45 5.24 -1.32
CA GLU A 29 13.72 5.42 -0.62
C GLU A 29 14.63 6.31 -1.45
N ASN A 30 15.26 7.32 -0.83
CA ASN A 30 16.17 8.26 -1.48
C ASN A 30 15.59 8.89 -2.77
N GLY A 31 14.29 9.22 -2.76
CA GLY A 31 13.60 9.82 -3.92
C GLY A 31 13.30 8.86 -5.08
N LYS A 32 13.53 7.55 -4.90
CA LYS A 32 13.25 6.51 -5.91
C LYS A 32 12.22 5.51 -5.38
N ILE A 33 11.45 4.93 -6.28
CA ILE A 33 10.55 3.83 -5.94
C ILE A 33 11.40 2.59 -5.66
N ALA A 34 11.43 2.17 -4.41
CA ALA A 34 12.15 0.98 -3.97
C ALA A 34 11.32 -0.29 -4.16
N SER A 35 9.99 -0.21 -4.03
CA SER A 35 9.10 -1.35 -4.21
C SER A 35 7.67 -0.90 -4.54
N ASP A 36 6.96 -1.69 -5.36
CA ASP A 36 5.55 -1.50 -5.68
C ASP A 36 4.80 -2.83 -5.55
N ILE A 37 4.07 -2.97 -4.45
CA ILE A 37 3.31 -4.16 -4.12
C ILE A 37 1.85 -3.90 -4.51
N LYS A 38 1.42 -4.40 -5.66
CA LYS A 38 0.02 -4.33 -6.10
C LYS A 38 -0.80 -5.38 -5.34
N LYS A 39 -1.82 -4.93 -4.61
CA LYS A 39 -2.74 -5.79 -3.84
C LYS A 39 -3.22 -6.99 -4.69
N GLY A 40 -2.82 -8.21 -4.32
CA GLY A 40 -3.27 -9.45 -4.96
C GLY A 40 -2.37 -10.65 -4.61
N ARG A 41 -2.91 -11.54 -3.74
CA ARG A 41 -2.39 -12.82 -3.22
C ARG A 41 -1.39 -12.79 -2.06
N TYR A 42 -1.93 -12.98 -0.84
CA TYR A 42 -1.63 -14.22 -0.13
C TYR A 42 -2.79 -15.18 -0.48
N GLU A 43 -2.72 -15.82 -1.65
CA GLU A 43 -3.31 -17.16 -1.78
C GLU A 43 -2.17 -18.09 -1.39
N ASN A 44 -2.45 -18.99 -0.45
CA ASN A 44 -1.55 -19.93 0.23
C ASN A 44 -0.89 -19.37 1.50
N GLU A 45 -1.65 -19.38 2.60
CA GLU A 45 -1.53 -20.48 3.57
C GLU A 45 -2.93 -21.07 3.81
#